data_AF-A0AAD9SNJ9-F1
#
_entry.id   AF-A0AAD9SNJ9-F1
#
_cell.length_a   1.000
_cell.length_b   1.000
_cell.length_c   1.000
_cell.angle_alpha   90.00
_cell.angle_beta   90.00
_cell.angle_gamma   90.00
#
_symmetry.space_group_name_H-M   'P 1'
#
loop_
_entity.id
_entity.type
_entity.pdbx_description
1 polymer ?
#
loop_
_entity_poly.entity_id
_entity_poly.type
_entity_poly.pdbx_seq_one_letter_code
_entity_poly.pdbx_strand_id
1 'polypeptide(L)'
;MGHKYKKPLHPSIANGGKHHCPECRKAPMASCFGHHLFICKKHRTHCYTKVNPCQLCEADQRRQVKAEQKEANQDRLRKELLKEQQKEEARRKMDRKMRWTETRKASRLAVMRGNTG
;
A
#
# COMPACT_ATOMS: atom_id res chain seq x y z
N MET A 1 -0.42 -27.00 -24.72
CA MET A 1 -1.83 -26.84 -25.10
C MET A 1 -2.34 -25.51 -24.57
N GLY A 2 -2.15 -24.42 -25.32
CA GLY A 2 -2.52 -23.07 -24.88
C GLY A 2 -4.03 -22.85 -25.00
N HIS A 3 -4.69 -22.50 -23.89
CA HIS A 3 -6.09 -22.10 -23.88
C HIS A 3 -6.29 -20.89 -24.79
N LYS A 4 -6.81 -21.12 -25.99
CA LYS A 4 -7.27 -20.06 -26.89
C LYS A 4 -8.45 -19.36 -26.20
N TYR A 5 -8.21 -18.17 -25.66
CA TYR A 5 -9.29 -17.28 -25.18
C TYR A 5 -10.28 -17.09 -26.34
N LYS A 6 -11.46 -17.70 -26.23
CA LYS A 6 -12.57 -17.40 -27.14
C LYS A 6 -12.85 -15.91 -27.02
N LYS A 7 -12.67 -15.15 -28.10
CA LYS A 7 -13.13 -13.75 -28.15
C LYS A 7 -14.59 -13.73 -27.71
N PRO A 8 -15.00 -12.87 -26.77
CA PRO A 8 -16.40 -12.70 -26.44
C PRO A 8 -17.18 -12.39 -27.73
N LEU A 9 -18.14 -13.25 -28.08
CA LEU A 9 -18.97 -13.07 -29.28
C LEU A 9 -19.72 -11.73 -29.27
N HIS A 10 -19.94 -11.19 -28.07
CA HIS A 10 -20.43 -9.85 -27.82
C HIS A 10 -19.57 -9.23 -26.72
N PRO A 11 -18.93 -8.06 -26.93
CA PRO A 11 -18.40 -7.31 -25.80
C PRO A 11 -19.58 -6.98 -24.89
N SER A 12 -19.50 -7.43 -23.63
CA SER A 12 -20.54 -7.19 -22.65
C SER A 12 -20.78 -5.69 -22.55
N ILE A 13 -21.96 -5.24 -22.98
CA ILE A 13 -22.51 -3.91 -22.72
C ILE A 13 -22.95 -3.87 -21.24
N ALA A 14 -22.08 -4.32 -20.35
CA ALA A 14 -22.30 -4.39 -18.92
C ALA A 14 -21.79 -3.08 -18.31
N ASN A 15 -22.47 -1.99 -18.66
CA ASN A 15 -22.65 -0.80 -17.82
C ASN A 15 -23.59 0.14 -18.57
N GLY A 16 -24.86 0.12 -18.17
CA GLY A 16 -25.96 0.89 -18.74
C GLY A 16 -25.88 2.40 -18.51
N GLY A 17 -24.77 3.03 -18.85
CA GLY A 17 -24.69 4.47 -19.07
C GLY A 17 -25.06 4.79 -20.52
N LYS A 18 -26.01 5.67 -20.76
CA LYS A 18 -26.29 6.22 -22.10
C LYS A 18 -25.11 7.09 -22.56
N HIS A 19 -24.05 6.44 -23.04
CA HIS A 19 -22.89 7.13 -23.62
C HIS A 19 -23.30 7.69 -24.98
N HIS A 20 -23.14 8.99 -25.16
CA HIS A 20 -23.57 9.73 -26.35
C HIS A 20 -22.41 10.63 -26.77
N CYS A 21 -22.18 10.75 -28.07
CA CYS A 21 -21.12 11.60 -28.62
C CYS A 21 -21.27 13.05 -28.13
N PRO A 22 -20.21 13.71 -27.63
CA PRO A 22 -20.30 15.09 -27.16
C PRO A 22 -20.78 16.05 -28.27
N GLU A 23 -20.45 15.75 -29.53
CA GLU A 23 -20.79 16.60 -30.66
C GLU A 23 -22.19 16.32 -31.23
N CYS A 24 -22.53 15.05 -31.52
CA CYS A 24 -23.80 14.73 -32.18
C CYS A 24 -24.82 13.99 -31.30
N ARG A 25 -24.48 13.75 -30.03
CA ARG A 25 -25.32 13.04 -29.04
C ARG A 25 -25.83 11.66 -29.46
N LYS A 26 -25.31 11.08 -30.54
CA LYS A 26 -25.66 9.72 -30.98
C LYS A 26 -24.95 8.66 -30.15
N ALA A 27 -25.57 7.48 -30.03
CA ALA A 27 -24.96 6.32 -29.42
C ALA A 27 -23.68 5.88 -30.18
N PRO A 28 -22.62 5.46 -29.48
CA PRO A 28 -21.40 5.00 -30.10
C PRO A 28 -21.60 3.66 -30.83
N MET A 29 -20.80 3.43 -31.87
CA MET A 29 -20.89 2.21 -32.68
C MET A 29 -20.14 1.03 -32.06
N ALA A 30 -19.05 1.31 -31.35
CA ALA A 30 -18.18 0.30 -30.77
C ALA A 30 -17.44 0.86 -29.55
N SER A 31 -17.10 -0.04 -28.64
CA SER A 31 -16.14 0.16 -27.56
C SER A 31 -14.79 -0.41 -28.02
N CYS A 32 -13.78 0.44 -28.19
CA CYS A 32 -12.41 -0.02 -28.47
C CYS A 32 -11.67 -0.36 -27.17
N PHE A 33 -10.85 -1.42 -27.18
CA PHE A 33 -9.90 -1.86 -26.15
C PHE A 33 -10.21 -1.39 -24.72
N GLY A 34 -10.87 -2.25 -23.94
CA GLY A 34 -11.08 -1.98 -22.51
C GLY A 34 -12.04 -0.81 -22.26
N HIS A 35 -13.32 -1.03 -22.56
CA HIS A 35 -14.53 -0.38 -22.01
C HIS A 35 -14.67 1.16 -21.97
N HIS A 36 -13.66 1.93 -22.38
CA HIS A 36 -13.63 3.38 -22.15
C HIS A 36 -13.59 4.25 -23.38
N LEU A 37 -13.08 3.73 -24.49
CA LEU A 37 -12.95 4.48 -25.72
C LEU A 37 -14.16 4.21 -26.60
N PHE A 38 -15.03 5.19 -26.70
CA PHE A 38 -16.21 5.15 -27.57
C PHE A 38 -15.91 5.85 -28.89
N ILE A 39 -16.25 5.20 -30.00
CA ILE A 39 -16.17 5.78 -31.34
C ILE A 39 -17.56 6.14 -31.85
N CYS A 40 -17.73 7.40 -32.24
CA CYS A 40 -18.96 7.87 -32.89
C CYS A 40 -19.00 7.46 -34.37
N LYS A 41 -20.17 7.02 -34.87
CA LYS A 41 -20.37 6.70 -36.31
C LYS A 41 -20.08 7.89 -37.23
N LYS A 42 -20.50 9.09 -36.82
CA LYS A 42 -20.41 10.33 -37.60
C LYS A 42 -19.03 10.99 -37.45
N HIS A 43 -18.43 10.89 -36.27
CA HIS A 43 -17.15 11.52 -35.94
C HIS A 43 -16.16 10.42 -35.54
N ARG A 44 -15.67 9.69 -36.55
CA ARG A 44 -14.81 8.50 -36.36
C ARG A 44 -13.38 8.83 -35.92
N THR A 45 -12.98 10.09 -36.03
CA THR A 45 -11.64 10.58 -35.75
C THR A 45 -11.40 10.87 -34.26
N HIS A 46 -12.43 10.82 -33.41
CA HIS A 46 -12.34 11.17 -31.98
C HIS A 46 -12.87 10.02 -31.11
N CYS A 47 -12.00 9.50 -30.24
CA CYS A 47 -12.39 8.62 -29.14
C CYS A 47 -12.68 9.48 -27.90
N TYR A 48 -13.78 9.22 -27.19
CA TYR A 48 -14.12 9.97 -25.97
C TYR A 48 -14.51 9.03 -24.82
N THR A 49 -14.11 9.40 -23.61
CA THR A 49 -14.56 8.80 -22.34
C THR A 49 -15.59 9.76 -21.73
N LYS A 50 -16.66 9.27 -21.08
CA LYS A 50 -17.72 10.16 -20.57
C LYS A 50 -17.59 10.54 -19.09
N VAL A 51 -17.69 9.63 -18.12
CA VAL A 51 -17.90 10.08 -16.72
C VAL A 51 -17.58 9.06 -15.60
N ASN A 52 -16.89 7.94 -15.84
CA ASN A 52 -16.55 7.03 -14.71
C ASN A 52 -15.36 6.13 -15.02
N PRO A 53 -14.46 5.88 -14.05
CA PRO A 53 -13.46 4.82 -14.15
C PRO A 53 -14.15 3.46 -14.31
N CYS A 54 -13.63 2.57 -15.15
CA CYS A 54 -14.23 1.24 -15.31
C CYS A 54 -13.88 0.41 -14.09
N GLN A 55 -14.58 -0.70 -13.91
CA GLN A 55 -14.25 -1.68 -12.89
C GLN A 55 -12.77 -2.10 -12.86
N LEU A 56 -12.03 -2.02 -13.98
CA LEU A 56 -10.57 -2.24 -14.00
C LEU A 56 -9.81 -1.05 -13.42
N CYS A 57 -10.12 0.19 -13.82
CA CYS A 57 -9.52 1.39 -13.26
C CYS A 57 -9.85 1.56 -11.77
N GLU A 58 -11.07 1.26 -11.36
CA GLU A 58 -11.45 1.22 -9.94
C GLU A 58 -10.76 0.06 -9.21
N ALA A 59 -10.54 -1.09 -9.87
CA ALA A 59 -9.79 -2.18 -9.27
C ALA A 59 -8.31 -1.82 -9.10
N ASP A 60 -7.71 -1.09 -10.04
CA ASP A 60 -6.36 -0.56 -9.94
C ASP A 60 -6.25 0.47 -8.83
N GLN A 61 -7.18 1.42 -8.72
CA GLN A 61 -7.24 2.35 -7.60
C GLN A 61 -7.40 1.61 -6.26
N ARG A 62 -8.29 0.61 -6.17
CA ARG A 62 -8.43 -0.22 -4.97
C ARG A 62 -7.15 -1.00 -4.64
N ARG A 63 -6.42 -1.48 -5.66
CA ARG A 63 -5.11 -2.14 -5.48
C ARG A 63 -4.06 -1.16 -4.96
N GLN A 64 -4.01 0.05 -5.51
CA GLN A 64 -3.09 1.11 -5.08
C GLN A 64 -3.37 1.53 -3.64
N VAL A 65 -4.62 1.85 -3.30
CA VAL A 65 -5.02 2.21 -1.94
C VAL A 65 -4.69 1.09 -0.94
N LYS A 66 -4.93 -0.18 -1.31
CA LYS A 66 -4.57 -1.33 -0.46
C LYS A 66 -3.05 -1.48 -0.30
N ALA A 67 -2.27 -1.19 -1.34
CA ALA A 67 -0.82 -1.21 -1.29
C ALA A 67 -0.27 -0.11 -0.38
N GLU A 68 -0.75 1.12 -0.55
CA GLU A 68 -0.41 2.27 0.30
C GLU A 68 -0.78 2.02 1.76
N GLN A 69 -1.97 1.48 2.03
CA GLN A 69 -2.38 1.17 3.40
C GLN A 69 -1.54 0.05 4.02
N LYS A 70 -1.12 -0.95 3.23
CA LYS A 70 -0.20 -1.99 3.68
C LYS A 70 1.18 -1.42 3.98
N GLU A 71 1.69 -0.54 3.13
CA GLU A 71 2.97 0.14 3.33
C GLU A 71 2.96 1.02 4.58
N ALA A 72 1.91 1.84 4.76
CA ALA A 72 1.74 2.67 5.95
C ALA A 72 1.67 1.83 7.24
N ASN A 73 0.99 0.69 7.22
CA ASN A 73 0.97 -0.24 8.36
C ASN A 73 2.35 -0.87 8.62
N GLN A 74 3.09 -1.25 7.57
CA GLN A 74 4.45 -1.76 7.73
C GLN A 74 5.41 -0.72 8.30
N ASP A 75 5.31 0.54 7.85
CA ASP A 75 6.13 1.63 8.37
C ASP A 75 5.82 1.92 9.85
N ARG A 76 4.53 1.92 10.25
CA ARG A 76 4.14 2.01 11.65
C ARG A 76 4.75 0.90 12.51
N LEU A 77 4.65 -0.36 12.05
CA LEU A 77 5.23 -1.50 12.76
C LEU A 77 6.77 -1.39 12.88
N ARG A 78 7.46 -0.95 11.81
CA ARG A 78 8.91 -0.71 11.86
C ARG A 78 9.29 0.37 12.88
N LYS A 79 8.53 1.47 12.93
CA LYS A 79 8.76 2.56 13.90
C LYS A 79 8.53 2.09 15.34
N GLU A 80 7.52 1.27 15.58
CA GLU A 80 7.27 0.69 16.90
C GLU A 80 8.39 -0.26 17.32
N LEU A 81 8.83 -1.16 16.44
CA LEU A 81 9.97 -2.05 16.68
C LEU A 81 11.26 -1.28 17.00
N LEU A 82 11.55 -0.20 16.26
CA LEU A 82 12.71 0.66 16.54
C LEU A 82 12.61 1.31 17.92
N LYS A 83 11.43 1.80 18.31
CA LYS A 83 11.21 2.37 19.65
C LYS A 83 11.39 1.32 20.74
N GLU A 84 10.92 0.09 20.54
CA GLU A 84 11.12 -1.00 21.51
C GLU A 84 12.59 -1.41 21.63
N GLN A 85 13.31 -1.50 20.50
CA GLN A 85 14.76 -1.76 20.51
C GLN A 85 15.52 -0.68 21.27
N GLN A 86 15.20 0.60 21.04
CA GLN A 86 15.83 1.70 21.78
C GLN A 86 15.55 1.63 23.29
N LYS A 87 14.31 1.30 23.67
CA LYS A 87 13.95 1.11 25.09
C LYS A 87 14.70 -0.05 25.71
N GLU A 88 14.80 -1.17 24.99
CA GLU A 88 15.54 -2.36 25.44
C GLU A 88 17.04 -2.08 25.57
N GLU A 89 17.63 -1.37 24.61
CA GLU A 89 19.04 -0.96 24.68
C GLU A 89 19.28 -0.02 25.88
N ALA A 90 18.36 0.92 26.13
CA ALA A 90 18.43 1.80 27.30
C ALA A 90 18.34 1.00 28.62
N ARG A 91 17.43 0.01 28.70
CA ARG A 91 17.36 -0.92 29.84
C ARG A 91 18.68 -1.65 30.05
N ARG A 92 19.25 -2.23 29.00
CA ARG A 92 20.55 -2.93 29.06
C ARG A 92 21.69 -2.03 29.51
N LYS A 93 21.71 -0.76 29.08
CA LYS A 93 22.69 0.24 29.52
C LYS A 93 22.54 0.55 31.02
N MET A 94 21.30 0.73 31.49
CA MET A 94 21.01 0.94 32.91
C MET A 94 21.42 -0.26 33.76
N ASP A 95 21.08 -1.49 33.34
CA ASP A 95 21.49 -2.72 34.03
C ASP A 95 23.01 -2.87 34.09
N ARG A 96 23.70 -2.57 32.99
CA ARG A 96 25.17 -2.59 32.95
C ARG A 96 25.77 -1.58 33.93
N LYS A 97 25.20 -0.37 34.00
CA LYS A 97 25.62 0.66 34.95
C LYS A 97 25.38 0.23 36.40
N MET A 98 24.20 -0.32 36.70
CA MET A 98 23.85 -0.85 38.02
C MET A 98 24.86 -1.92 38.47
N ARG A 99 25.10 -2.94 37.64
CA ARG A 99 26.09 -3.98 37.93
C ARG A 99 27.47 -3.41 38.22
N TRP A 100 27.95 -2.46 37.41
CA TRP A 100 29.25 -1.82 37.64
C TRP A 100 29.31 -1.06 38.96
N THR A 101 28.24 -0.33 39.32
CA THR A 101 28.16 0.38 40.60
C THR A 101 28.13 -0.58 41.80
N GLU A 102 27.41 -1.70 41.67
CA GLU A 102 27.37 -2.75 42.69
C GLU A 102 28.75 -3.38 42.89
N THR A 103 29.46 -3.72 41.81
CA THR A 103 30.84 -4.22 41.87
C THR A 103 31.76 -3.23 42.60
N ARG A 104 31.72 -1.93 42.26
CA ARG A 104 32.54 -0.92 42.97
C ARG A 104 32.18 -0.81 44.45
N LYS A 105 30.89 -0.85 44.79
CA LYS A 105 30.43 -0.81 46.19
C LYS A 105 30.91 -2.04 46.95
N ALA A 106 30.81 -3.23 46.36
CA ALA A 106 31.31 -4.47 46.92
C ALA A 106 32.82 -4.44 47.15
N SER A 107 33.61 -3.98 46.17
CA SER A 107 35.06 -3.82 46.32
C SER A 107 35.40 -2.84 47.45
N ARG A 108 34.70 -1.70 47.57
CA ARG A 108 34.91 -0.73 48.65
C ARG A 108 34.61 -1.33 50.03
N LEU A 109 33.51 -2.09 50.15
CA LEU A 109 33.15 -2.76 51.40
C LEU A 109 34.16 -3.84 51.79
N ALA A 110 34.70 -4.59 50.82
CA ALA A 110 35.73 -5.60 51.05
C ALA A 110 37.03 -4.98 51.58
N VAL A 111 37.48 -3.86 51.01
CA VAL A 111 38.65 -3.11 51.49
C VAL A 111 38.44 -2.60 52.92
N MET A 112 37.27 -2.02 53.22
CA MET A 112 36.95 -1.53 54.57
C MET A 112 36.96 -2.66 55.61
N ARG A 113 36.45 -3.85 55.26
CA ARG A 113 36.47 -5.04 56.15
C ARG A 113 37.88 -5.58 56.36
N GLY A 114 38.74 -5.54 55.35
CA GLY A 114 40.14 -5.97 55.44
C GLY A 114 41.03 -5.04 56.28
N ASN A 115 40.65 -3.76 56.44
CA ASN A 115 41.37 -2.79 57.29
C ASN A 115 40.89 -2.74 58.74
N THR A 116 39.82 -3.46 59.09
CA THR A 116 39.26 -3.54 60.45
C THR A 116 39.59 -4.85 61.18
N GLY A 117 40.53 -5.64 60.64
CA GLY A 117 41.01 -6.90 61.22
C GLY A 117 42.48 -6.82 61.62
#